data_AF-A0A2T2N0C8-F1
#
_entry.id   AF-A0A2T2N0C8-F1
#
_cell.length_a   1.000
_cell.length_b   1.000
_cell.length_c   1.000
_cell.angle_alpha   90.00
_cell.angle_beta   90.00
_cell.angle_gamma   90.00
#
_symmetry.space_group_name_H-M   'P 1'
#
loop_
_entity.id
_entity.type
_entity.pdbx_description
1 polymer ?
#
loop_
_entity_poly.entity_id
_entity_poly.type
_entity_poly.pdbx_seq_one_letter_code
_entity_poly.pdbx_strand_id
1 'polypeptide(L)'
;MHSVLHRWCGQLVEGEERYELGCLAASIVASNVPNELEAEFWTKRKRMLAHATNVSRWIVGADSSEDKAGTGTIQSWMYYNLGYLFAGEDQLKEAEA
;
A
#
# COMPACT_ATOMS: atom_id res chain seq x y z
N MET A 1 -5.16 3.77 9.66
CA MET A 1 -4.82 2.47 10.27
C MET A 1 -3.67 2.70 11.26
N HIS A 2 -3.80 2.31 12.54
CA HIS A 2 -2.84 2.68 13.61
C HIS A 2 -1.52 1.89 13.50
N SER A 3 -0.38 2.52 13.79
CA SER A 3 0.95 1.88 13.78
C SER A 3 1.07 0.64 14.68
N VAL A 4 0.31 0.61 15.79
CA VAL A 4 0.16 -0.55 16.67
C VAL A 4 -0.45 -1.76 15.97
N LEU A 5 -1.46 -1.57 15.11
CA LEU A 5 -2.09 -2.67 14.38
C LEU A 5 -1.14 -3.27 13.35
N HIS A 6 -0.38 -2.43 12.63
CA HIS A 6 0.66 -2.92 11.71
C HIS A 6 1.73 -3.73 12.44
N ARG A 7 2.19 -3.25 13.60
CA ARG A 7 3.19 -3.98 14.40
C ARG A 7 2.64 -5.30 14.94
N TRP A 8 1.40 -5.31 15.42
CA TRP A 8 0.75 -6.52 15.89
C TRP A 8 0.56 -7.56 14.79
N CYS A 9 -0.01 -7.17 13.64
CA CYS A 9 -0.18 -8.09 12.51
C CYS A 9 1.16 -8.58 11.96
N GLY A 10 2.20 -7.74 11.93
CA GLY A 10 3.54 -8.15 11.50
C GLY A 10 4.28 -9.07 12.47
N GLN A 11 3.86 -9.14 13.75
CA GLN A 11 4.46 -10.02 14.76
C GLN A 11 3.70 -11.34 14.98
N LEU A 12 2.41 -11.37 14.68
CA LEU A 12 1.57 -12.56 14.85
C LEU A 12 1.49 -13.44 13.61
N VAL A 13 1.90 -12.91 12.46
CA VAL A 13 1.61 -13.52 11.16
C VAL A 13 2.93 -13.70 10.39
N GLU A 14 3.28 -14.95 10.11
CA GLU A 14 4.48 -15.34 9.37
C GLU A 14 4.10 -16.06 8.06
N GLY A 15 4.99 -16.03 7.07
CA GLY A 15 4.79 -16.73 5.79
C GLY A 15 3.58 -16.24 4.99
N GLU A 16 2.72 -17.17 4.58
CA GLU A 16 1.61 -16.96 3.64
C GLU A 16 0.54 -15.99 4.16
N GLU A 17 0.13 -16.13 5.42
CA GLU A 17 -0.89 -15.27 6.00
C GLU A 17 -0.44 -13.79 6.01
N ARG A 18 0.87 -13.55 6.14
CA ARG A 18 1.45 -12.20 6.09
C ARG A 18 1.36 -11.61 4.69
N TYR A 19 1.57 -12.45 3.68
CA TYR A 19 1.41 -12.05 2.29
C TYR A 19 -0.04 -11.71 1.97
N GLU A 20 -1.00 -12.56 2.36
CA GLU A 20 -2.43 -12.30 2.14
C GLU A 20 -2.90 -11.01 2.83
N LEU A 21 -2.48 -10.78 4.07
CA LEU A 21 -2.74 -9.52 4.76
C LEU A 21 -2.04 -8.33 4.09
N GLY A 22 -0.84 -8.52 3.56
CA GLY A 22 -0.14 -7.52 2.75
C GLY A 22 -0.93 -7.15 1.50
N CYS A 23 -1.48 -8.13 0.80
CA CYS A 23 -2.30 -7.93 -0.39
C CYS A 23 -3.63 -7.25 -0.08
N LEU A 24 -4.29 -7.63 1.03
CA LEU A 24 -5.49 -6.92 1.51
C LEU A 24 -5.18 -5.47 1.92
N ALA A 25 -4.07 -5.24 2.62
CA ALA A 25 -3.66 -3.89 2.95
C ALA A 25 -3.35 -3.06 1.69
N ALA A 26 -2.74 -3.67 0.68
CA ALA A 26 -2.48 -3.02 -0.60
C ALA A 26 -3.75 -2.71 -1.37
N SER A 27 -4.75 -3.58 -1.34
CA SER A 27 -6.02 -3.32 -2.03
C SER A 27 -6.74 -2.15 -1.39
N ILE A 28 -6.70 -2.04 -0.06
CA ILE A 28 -7.23 -0.90 0.68
C ILE A 28 -6.49 0.38 0.31
N VAL A 29 -5.15 0.39 0.32
CA VAL A 29 -4.37 1.59 -0.03
C VAL A 29 -4.62 1.99 -1.48
N ALA A 30 -4.57 1.04 -2.42
CA ALA A 30 -4.81 1.29 -3.84
C ALA A 30 -6.23 1.81 -4.11
N SER A 31 -7.24 1.37 -3.36
CA SER A 31 -8.62 1.85 -3.48
C SER A 31 -8.83 3.25 -2.91
N ASN A 32 -7.93 3.73 -2.04
CA ASN A 32 -8.01 5.02 -1.36
C ASN A 32 -7.03 6.06 -1.92
N VAL A 33 -6.43 5.81 -3.08
CA VAL A 33 -5.63 6.81 -3.79
C VAL A 33 -6.52 7.99 -4.14
N PRO A 34 -6.20 9.21 -3.68
CA PRO A 34 -7.05 10.36 -3.92
C PRO A 34 -6.96 10.80 -5.39
N ASN A 35 -8.06 11.34 -5.90
CA ASN A 35 -8.15 11.98 -7.20
C ASN A 35 -7.70 13.45 -7.10
N GLU A 36 -7.02 13.97 -8.13
CA GLU A 36 -6.52 15.37 -8.19
C GLU A 36 -7.63 16.43 -8.04
N LEU A 37 -8.88 16.07 -8.32
CA LEU A 37 -10.05 16.95 -8.16
C LEU A 37 -10.53 17.06 -6.70
N GLU A 38 -10.00 16.27 -5.77
CA GLU A 38 -10.39 16.33 -4.36
C GLU A 38 -9.77 17.53 -3.65
N ALA A 39 -10.57 18.25 -2.86
CA ALA A 39 -10.17 19.47 -2.14
C ALA A 39 -8.97 19.30 -1.18
N GLU A 40 -8.63 18.06 -0.81
CA GLU A 40 -7.49 17.72 0.05
C GLU A 40 -6.54 16.72 -0.62
N PHE A 41 -6.47 16.71 -1.95
CA PHE A 41 -5.68 15.76 -2.73
C PHE A 41 -4.27 15.56 -2.16
N TRP A 42 -3.50 16.63 -2.00
CA TRP A 42 -2.11 16.55 -1.51
C TRP A 42 -2.01 16.03 -0.08
N THR A 43 -2.87 16.49 0.83
CA THR A 43 -2.91 16.04 2.22
C THR A 43 -3.25 14.55 2.32
N LYS A 44 -4.26 14.10 1.55
CA LYS A 44 -4.65 12.68 1.49
C LYS A 44 -3.55 11.84 0.85
N ARG A 45 -2.94 12.34 -0.23
CA ARG A 45 -1.86 11.66 -0.95
C ARG A 45 -0.65 11.45 -0.06
N LYS A 46 -0.24 12.44 0.73
CA LYS A 46 0.85 12.32 1.71
C LYS A 46 0.58 11.22 2.74
N ARG A 47 -0.64 11.19 3.29
CA ARG A 47 -1.06 10.15 4.25
C ARG A 47 -1.06 8.77 3.60
N MET A 48 -1.56 8.67 2.37
CA MET A 48 -1.57 7.41 1.61
C MET A 48 -0.18 6.92 1.26
N LEU A 49 0.76 7.82 0.93
CA LEU A 49 2.15 7.47 0.64
C LEU A 49 2.81 6.74 1.84
N ALA A 50 2.63 7.25 3.06
CA ALA A 50 3.13 6.59 4.26
C ALA A 50 2.56 5.17 4.46
N HIS A 51 1.28 4.96 4.10
CA HIS A 51 0.66 3.63 4.13
C HIS A 51 1.18 2.73 3.01
N ALA A 52 1.32 3.25 1.78
CA ALA A 52 1.88 2.52 0.64
C ALA A 52 3.30 2.02 0.90
N THR A 53 4.18 2.86 1.48
CA THR A 53 5.55 2.47 1.86
C THR A 53 5.58 1.37 2.91
N ASN A 54 4.64 1.35 3.86
CA ASN A 54 4.60 0.31 4.88
C ASN A 54 4.10 -1.02 4.31
N VAL A 55 3.09 -0.97 3.45
CA VAL A 55 2.51 -2.16 2.82
C VAL A 55 3.46 -2.77 1.79
N SER A 56 4.20 -1.96 1.02
CA SER A 56 5.18 -2.48 0.06
C SER A 56 6.25 -3.35 0.72
N ARG A 57 6.65 -3.04 1.96
CA ARG A 57 7.58 -3.86 2.75
C ARG A 57 7.04 -5.24 3.12
N TRP A 58 5.72 -5.43 3.11
CA TRP A 58 5.10 -6.73 3.40
C TRP A 58 4.95 -7.58 2.14
N ILE A 59 4.90 -6.94 0.98
CA ILE A 59 4.79 -7.58 -0.33
C ILE A 59 6.17 -7.97 -0.86
N VAL A 60 7.17 -7.09 -0.74
CA VAL A 60 8.50 -7.22 -1.38
C VAL A 60 9.43 -8.26 -0.70
N GLY A 61 8.93 -9.04 0.26
CA GLY A 61 9.73 -10.07 0.94
C GLY A 61 8.98 -11.38 1.21
N ALA A 62 7.78 -11.53 0.66
CA ALA A 62 7.06 -12.79 0.69
C ALA A 62 7.44 -13.61 -0.53
N ASP A 63 7.86 -14.85 -0.33
CA ASP A 63 8.05 -15.79 -1.44
C ASP A 63 6.69 -15.99 -2.14
N SER A 64 6.53 -15.34 -3.29
CA SER A 64 5.37 -15.57 -4.14
C SER A 64 5.51 -16.97 -4.74
N SER A 65 5.00 -17.97 -4.03
CA SER A 65 4.67 -19.25 -4.65
C SER A 65 3.78 -18.96 -5.85
N GLU A 66 4.28 -19.20 -7.06
CA GLU A 66 3.70 -18.78 -8.34
C GLU A 66 2.30 -19.35 -8.65
N ASP A 67 1.73 -20.15 -7.76
CA ASP A 67 0.60 -21.03 -8.06
C ASP A 67 -0.59 -20.85 -7.10
N LYS A 68 -0.93 -19.60 -6.74
CA LYS A 68 -2.05 -19.32 -5.82
C LYS A 68 -3.19 -18.55 -6.48
N ALA A 69 -4.18 -19.32 -6.92
CA ALA A 69 -5.50 -18.89 -7.40
C ALA A 69 -6.43 -18.40 -6.26
N GLY A 70 -5.88 -17.69 -5.27
CA GLY A 70 -6.63 -17.15 -4.13
C GLY A 70 -6.90 -15.65 -4.27
N THR A 71 -7.84 -15.14 -3.48
CA THR A 71 -8.17 -13.71 -3.29
C THR A 71 -7.00 -12.84 -2.80
N GLY A 72 -5.84 -13.44 -2.51
CA GLY A 72 -4.65 -12.80 -1.95
C GLY A 72 -3.60 -12.36 -2.97
N THR A 73 -3.90 -12.27 -4.28
CA THR A 73 -2.92 -11.84 -5.29
C THR A 73 -3.09 -10.37 -5.65
N ILE A 74 -1.98 -9.62 -5.74
CA ILE A 74 -1.99 -8.22 -6.17
C ILE A 74 -2.38 -8.14 -7.65
N GLN A 75 -3.47 -7.43 -7.91
CA GLN A 75 -3.98 -7.21 -9.26
C GLN A 75 -3.27 -6.03 -9.94
N SER A 76 -3.24 -6.01 -11.28
CA SER A 76 -2.53 -4.99 -12.06
C SER A 76 -2.96 -3.54 -11.73
N TRP A 77 -4.23 -3.31 -11.43
CA TRP A 77 -4.73 -1.98 -11.06
C TRP A 77 -4.17 -1.50 -9.71
N MET A 78 -3.86 -2.42 -8.79
CA MET A 78 -3.26 -2.09 -7.50
C MET A 78 -1.83 -1.59 -7.70
N TYR A 79 -1.06 -2.28 -8.56
CA TYR A 79 0.28 -1.82 -8.94
C TYR A 79 0.25 -0.44 -9.60
N TYR A 80 -0.71 -0.21 -10.51
CA TYR A 80 -0.88 1.09 -11.16
C TYR A 80 -1.14 2.21 -10.14
N ASN A 81 -2.09 2.02 -9.22
CA ASN A 81 -2.44 3.04 -8.22
C ASN A 81 -1.32 3.29 -7.20
N LEU A 82 -0.62 2.24 -6.76
CA LEU A 82 0.55 2.39 -5.90
C LEU A 82 1.70 3.11 -6.62
N GLY A 83 1.97 2.75 -7.88
CA GLY A 83 2.97 3.42 -8.72
C GLY A 83 2.61 4.89 -8.94
N TYR A 84 1.34 5.19 -9.18
CA TYR A 84 0.85 6.56 -9.27
C TYR A 84 1.12 7.32 -7.99
N LEU A 85 0.84 6.78 -6.79
CA LEU A 85 1.19 7.41 -5.50
C LEU A 85 2.68 7.74 -5.40
N PHE A 86 3.56 6.79 -5.72
CA PHE A 86 5.01 6.97 -5.62
C PHE A 86 5.56 7.97 -6.65
N ALA A 87 5.00 8.03 -7.85
CA ALA A 87 5.47 8.94 -8.91
C ALA A 87 5.36 10.43 -8.54
N GLY A 88 4.45 10.79 -7.65
CA GLY A 88 4.26 12.17 -7.18
C GLY A 88 5.01 12.52 -5.89
N GLU A 89 5.96 11.69 -5.45
CA GLU A 89 6.72 11.95 -4.21
C GLU A 89 7.57 13.22 -4.30
N ASP A 90 8.14 13.53 -5.47
CA ASP A 90 8.94 14.75 -5.65
C ASP A 90 8.07 16.01 -5.70
N GLN A 91 6.89 15.94 -6.33
CA GLN A 91 5.90 17.03 -6.32
C GLN A 91 5.38 17.33 -4.90
N LEU A 92 5.33 16.31 -4.05
CA LEU A 92 4.92 16.46 -2.66
C LEU A 92 5.97 17.24 -1.84
N LYS A 93 7.26 17.10 -2.17
CA LYS A 93 8.34 17.89 -1.57
C LYS A 93 8.29 19.35 -2.04
N GLU A 94 7.94 19.59 -3.30
CA GLU A 94 7.79 20.93 -3.87
C GLU A 94 6.58 21.68 -3.31
N ALA A 95 5.45 21.00 -3.07
CA ALA A 95 4.26 21.60 -2.47
C ALA A 95 4.43 21.99 -0.98
N GLU A 96 5.51 21.55 -0.33
CA GLU A 96 5.84 21.83 1.08
C GLU A 96 6.92 22.89 1.26
N ALA A 97 7.52 23.39 0.18
CA ALA A 97 8.53 24.46 0.16
C ALA A 97 7.89 25.85 0.13
#